data_AF-A0A1J4KFT2-F1
#
_entry.id   AF-A0A1J4KFT2-F1
#
_cell.length_a   1.000
_cell.length_b   1.000
_cell.length_c   1.000
_cell.angle_alpha   90.00
_cell.angle_beta   90.00
_cell.angle_gamma   90.00
#
_symmetry.space_group_name_H-M   'P 1'
#
loop_
_entity.id
_entity.type
_entity.pdbx_description
1 polymer ?
#
loop_
_entity_poly.entity_id
_entity_poly.type
_entity_poly.pdbx_seq_one_letter_code
_entity_poly.pdbx_strand_id
1 'polypeptide(L)'
;MTTIVEQKVIESNLRGVTQFIREKNKKVLTFLGYSGGGYELPNDMLSKANEILAMFDPRTTLVTIGATHMGIGSVYKIAYELGFETIGIVTSKVNQKSFSHFCQTVFLIKDFLYGGFLKGTEKLSPTSEVMVEITDIVVALGGGEISKAEFLTAKRKNKKCAFFPFDFNHQKAITRSKRRNMPIPTNFSSVVSSVADENDHL
;
A
#
# COMPACT_ATOMS: atom_id res chain seq x y z
N MET A 1 8.32 -27.01 -5.24
CA MET A 1 9.44 -26.08 -5.49
C MET A 1 8.86 -24.85 -6.17
N THR A 2 8.68 -23.75 -5.45
CA THR A 2 8.13 -22.51 -6.02
C THR A 2 9.23 -21.85 -6.81
N THR A 3 9.12 -21.82 -8.14
CA THR A 3 10.06 -21.13 -9.01
C THR A 3 9.99 -19.64 -8.68
N ILE A 4 11.03 -19.10 -8.05
CA ILE A 4 11.12 -17.67 -7.79
C ILE A 4 11.26 -16.99 -9.15
N VAL A 5 10.17 -16.36 -9.61
CA VAL A 5 10.22 -15.51 -10.80
C VAL A 5 11.14 -14.34 -10.48
N GLU A 6 12.11 -14.07 -11.36
CA GLU A 6 13.03 -12.95 -11.20
C GLU A 6 12.25 -11.63 -11.03
N GLN A 7 12.48 -10.94 -9.91
CA GLN A 7 11.85 -9.66 -9.63
C GLN A 7 12.41 -8.59 -10.58
N LYS A 8 11.54 -7.96 -11.35
CA LYS A 8 11.91 -6.86 -12.25
C LYS A 8 11.90 -5.54 -11.49
N VAL A 9 13.01 -4.82 -11.48
CA VAL A 9 13.09 -3.47 -10.88
C VAL A 9 13.31 -2.45 -11.99
N ILE A 10 12.43 -1.45 -12.08
CA ILE A 10 12.37 -0.51 -13.20
C ILE A 10 12.30 0.91 -12.64
N GLU A 11 13.24 1.77 -13.02
CA GLU A 11 13.09 3.22 -12.78
C GLU A 11 12.03 3.79 -13.72
N SER A 12 11.07 4.54 -13.18
CA SER A 12 9.96 5.05 -13.97
C SER A 12 9.36 6.34 -13.40
N ASN A 13 8.31 6.81 -14.07
CA ASN A 13 7.51 7.96 -13.69
C ASN A 13 6.02 7.65 -13.98
N LEU A 14 5.13 8.59 -13.66
CA LEU A 14 3.70 8.42 -13.86
C LEU A 14 3.32 7.95 -15.27
N ARG A 15 3.91 8.55 -16.32
CA ARG A 15 3.62 8.17 -17.71
C ARG A 15 4.02 6.73 -17.98
N GLY A 16 5.22 6.33 -17.59
CA GLY A 16 5.74 4.99 -17.82
C GLY A 16 4.91 3.91 -17.09
N VAL A 17 4.59 4.13 -15.82
CA VAL A 17 3.76 3.18 -15.06
C VAL A 17 2.33 3.15 -15.61
N THR A 18 1.74 4.29 -15.95
CA THR A 18 0.38 4.32 -16.54
C THR A 18 0.34 3.56 -17.86
N GLN A 19 1.36 3.72 -18.71
CA GLN A 19 1.45 2.97 -19.96
C GLN A 19 1.52 1.45 -19.70
N PHE A 20 2.37 1.02 -18.77
CA PHE A 20 2.46 -0.39 -18.38
C PHE A 20 1.11 -0.95 -17.92
N ILE A 21 0.37 -0.22 -17.08
CA ILE A 21 -0.95 -0.66 -16.58
C ILE A 21 -1.96 -0.76 -17.71
N ARG A 22 -1.97 0.20 -18.64
CA ARG A 22 -2.84 0.15 -19.82
C ARG A 22 -2.55 -1.06 -20.71
N GLU A 23 -1.28 -1.38 -20.92
CA GLU A 23 -0.87 -2.55 -21.70
C GLU A 23 -1.29 -3.87 -21.03
N LYS A 24 -1.38 -3.90 -19.70
CA LYS A 24 -1.90 -5.07 -18.96
C LYS A 24 -3.39 -5.29 -19.12
N ASN A 25 -4.15 -4.22 -19.37
CA ASN A 25 -5.62 -4.26 -19.49
C ASN A 25 -6.30 -4.99 -18.32
N LYS A 26 -5.82 -4.75 -17.09
CA LYS A 26 -6.34 -5.31 -15.84
C LYS A 26 -6.78 -4.18 -14.92
N LYS A 27 -7.75 -4.47 -14.04
CA LYS A 27 -8.09 -3.60 -12.92
C LYS A 27 -6.94 -3.57 -11.91
N VAL A 28 -6.68 -2.43 -11.32
CA VAL A 28 -5.66 -2.26 -10.28
C VAL A 28 -6.30 -2.21 -8.91
N LEU A 29 -6.04 -3.24 -8.09
CA LEU A 29 -6.41 -3.32 -6.69
C LEU A 29 -5.20 -2.93 -5.83
N THR A 30 -5.34 -1.83 -5.08
CA THR A 30 -4.26 -1.26 -4.27
C THR A 30 -4.51 -1.48 -2.80
N PHE A 31 -3.55 -2.09 -2.11
CA PHE A 31 -3.59 -2.22 -0.65
C PHE A 31 -2.73 -1.14 0.00
N LEU A 32 -3.34 -0.37 0.89
CA LEU A 32 -2.69 0.63 1.74
C LEU A 32 -2.67 0.12 3.19
N GLY A 33 -1.64 0.51 3.94
CA GLY A 33 -1.53 0.13 5.34
C GLY A 33 -0.17 0.40 5.95
N TYR A 34 0.09 -0.17 7.12
CA TYR A 34 1.37 -0.02 7.80
C TYR A 34 2.43 -0.95 7.22
N SER A 35 3.61 -0.41 6.88
CA SER A 35 4.76 -1.18 6.40
C SER A 35 5.59 -1.73 7.56
N GLY A 36 6.84 -1.26 7.76
CA GLY A 36 7.73 -1.74 8.82
C GLY A 36 7.20 -1.55 10.25
N GLY A 37 6.22 -0.66 10.42
CA GLY A 37 5.46 -0.51 11.66
C GLY A 37 4.67 -1.76 12.04
N GLY A 38 4.10 -2.46 11.06
CA GLY A 38 3.27 -3.63 11.29
C GLY A 38 1.98 -3.34 12.05
N TYR A 39 1.28 -4.41 12.37
CA TYR A 39 -0.05 -4.42 12.97
C TYR A 39 0.00 -4.98 14.39
N GLU A 40 -1.01 -4.63 15.18
CA GLU A 40 -1.23 -5.29 16.47
C GLU A 40 -1.65 -6.74 16.28
N LEU A 41 -2.63 -6.97 15.41
CA LEU A 41 -3.15 -8.29 15.05
C LEU A 41 -2.82 -8.60 13.58
N PRO A 42 -1.59 -9.04 13.26
CA PRO A 42 -1.17 -9.25 11.88
C PRO A 42 -1.93 -10.39 11.19
N ASN A 43 -2.31 -11.45 11.91
CA ASN A 43 -3.06 -12.57 11.32
C ASN A 43 -4.47 -12.15 10.91
N ASP A 44 -5.14 -11.34 11.71
CA ASP A 44 -6.48 -10.81 11.42
C ASP A 44 -6.45 -9.90 10.19
N MET A 45 -5.41 -9.05 10.09
CA MET A 45 -5.17 -8.22 8.89
C MET A 45 -4.98 -9.09 7.64
N LEU A 46 -4.20 -10.16 7.73
CA LEU A 46 -3.98 -11.08 6.61
C LEU A 46 -5.24 -11.89 6.26
N SER A 47 -6.04 -12.30 7.25
CA SER A 47 -7.34 -12.94 7.01
C SER A 47 -8.25 -12.02 6.22
N LYS A 48 -8.35 -10.74 6.63
CA LYS A 48 -9.13 -9.74 5.92
C LYS A 48 -8.62 -9.50 4.50
N ALA A 49 -7.29 -9.42 4.31
CA ALA A 49 -6.71 -9.29 2.98
C ALA A 49 -7.06 -10.49 2.08
N ASN A 50 -7.03 -11.71 2.61
CA ASN A 50 -7.41 -12.92 1.88
C ASN A 50 -8.90 -12.93 1.49
N GLU A 51 -9.79 -12.54 2.41
CA GLU A 51 -11.22 -12.39 2.13
C GLU A 51 -11.47 -11.40 0.98
N ILE A 52 -10.76 -10.27 0.99
CA ILE A 52 -10.86 -9.24 -0.04
C ILE A 52 -10.33 -9.77 -1.38
N LEU A 53 -9.16 -10.41 -1.39
CA LEU A 53 -8.59 -10.98 -2.61
C LEU A 53 -9.51 -12.02 -3.25
N ALA A 54 -10.23 -12.81 -2.44
CA ALA A 54 -11.19 -13.81 -2.91
C ALA A 54 -12.39 -13.20 -3.67
N MET A 55 -12.61 -11.88 -3.57
CA MET A 55 -13.66 -11.17 -4.32
C MET A 55 -13.25 -10.83 -5.77
N PHE A 56 -11.98 -11.01 -6.14
CA PHE A 56 -11.43 -10.59 -7.44
C PHE A 56 -10.87 -11.76 -8.23
N ASP A 57 -10.91 -11.64 -9.57
CA ASP A 57 -10.32 -12.63 -10.48
C ASP A 57 -8.87 -12.24 -10.83
N PRO A 58 -7.86 -13.08 -10.50
CA PRO A 58 -6.45 -12.80 -10.77
C PRO A 58 -6.10 -12.66 -12.27
N ARG A 59 -6.96 -13.15 -13.18
CA ARG A 59 -6.79 -12.99 -14.63
C ARG A 59 -7.10 -11.57 -15.10
N THR A 60 -7.97 -10.86 -14.37
CA THR A 60 -8.48 -9.54 -14.76
C THR A 60 -8.08 -8.43 -13.79
N THR A 61 -7.44 -8.78 -12.68
CA THR A 61 -7.04 -7.85 -11.62
C THR A 61 -5.56 -8.05 -11.29
N LEU A 62 -4.85 -6.95 -11.08
CA LEU A 62 -3.48 -6.94 -10.54
C LEU A 62 -3.47 -6.29 -9.15
N VAL A 63 -2.50 -6.67 -8.33
CA VAL A 63 -2.36 -6.17 -6.96
C VAL A 63 -1.15 -5.24 -6.86
N THR A 64 -1.35 -4.06 -6.26
CA THR A 64 -0.27 -3.09 -6.02
C THR A 64 -0.18 -2.64 -4.57
N ILE A 65 1.05 -2.47 -4.07
CA ILE A 65 1.43 -2.00 -2.72
C ILE A 65 2.74 -1.20 -2.87
N GLY A 66 3.28 -0.64 -1.78
CA GLY A 66 4.58 0.05 -1.73
C GLY A 66 5.85 -0.84 -1.79
N ALA A 67 5.79 -2.01 -2.42
CA ALA A 67 6.88 -3.01 -2.60
C ALA A 67 7.48 -3.67 -1.33
N THR A 68 7.24 -3.15 -0.13
CA THR A 68 7.78 -3.70 1.14
C THR A 68 7.44 -5.18 1.34
N HIS A 69 8.30 -5.94 2.03
CA HIS A 69 8.04 -7.34 2.42
C HIS A 69 7.33 -7.50 3.78
N MET A 70 7.21 -6.42 4.57
CA MET A 70 6.67 -6.46 5.93
C MET A 70 5.35 -5.73 6.05
N GLY A 71 4.58 -6.05 7.11
CA GLY A 71 3.32 -5.39 7.40
C GLY A 71 2.34 -5.59 6.25
N ILE A 72 1.86 -4.50 5.65
CA ILE A 72 0.97 -4.55 4.48
C ILE A 72 1.60 -5.31 3.30
N GLY A 73 2.93 -5.31 3.21
CA GLY A 73 3.67 -6.08 2.22
C GLY A 73 3.48 -7.59 2.29
N SER A 74 3.07 -8.12 3.44
CA SER A 74 2.79 -9.55 3.61
C SER A 74 1.58 -10.01 2.78
N VAL A 75 0.71 -9.08 2.32
CA VAL A 75 -0.38 -9.36 1.39
C VAL A 75 0.13 -9.84 0.03
N TYR A 76 1.35 -9.44 -0.40
CA TYR A 76 1.91 -9.91 -1.66
C TYR A 76 2.02 -11.43 -1.74
N LYS A 77 2.37 -12.10 -0.64
CA LYS A 77 2.47 -13.57 -0.62
C LYS A 77 1.13 -14.22 -0.94
N ILE A 78 0.07 -13.75 -0.29
CA ILE A 78 -1.30 -14.27 -0.48
C ILE A 78 -1.74 -14.01 -1.93
N ALA A 79 -1.57 -12.77 -2.41
CA ALA A 79 -1.92 -12.41 -3.79
C ALA A 79 -1.16 -13.27 -4.81
N TYR A 80 0.14 -13.46 -4.63
CA TYR A 80 0.97 -14.30 -5.50
C TYR A 80 0.52 -15.77 -5.48
N GLU A 81 0.25 -16.33 -4.31
CA GLU A 81 -0.21 -17.72 -4.15
C GLU A 81 -1.60 -17.94 -4.78
N LEU A 82 -2.45 -16.91 -4.80
CA LEU A 82 -3.73 -16.89 -5.50
C LEU A 82 -3.61 -16.61 -7.02
N GLY A 83 -2.40 -16.40 -7.53
CA GLY A 83 -2.13 -16.22 -8.96
C GLY A 83 -2.29 -14.78 -9.47
N PHE A 84 -2.44 -13.79 -8.59
CA PHE A 84 -2.45 -12.39 -9.01
C PHE A 84 -1.07 -11.97 -9.50
N GLU A 85 -1.09 -11.11 -10.53
CA GLU A 85 0.10 -10.35 -10.88
C GLU A 85 0.33 -9.26 -9.84
N THR A 86 1.56 -9.16 -9.33
CA THR A 86 1.91 -8.26 -8.23
C THR A 86 2.92 -7.21 -8.66
N ILE A 87 2.59 -5.94 -8.40
CA ILE A 87 3.48 -4.82 -8.66
C ILE A 87 3.70 -3.97 -7.40
N GLY A 88 4.80 -3.24 -7.37
CA GLY A 88 5.15 -2.34 -6.28
C GLY A 88 5.51 -0.96 -6.80
N ILE A 89 4.91 0.09 -6.23
CA ILE A 89 5.28 1.48 -6.53
C ILE A 89 5.98 2.05 -5.31
N VAL A 90 7.24 2.43 -5.44
CA VAL A 90 8.02 2.92 -4.31
C VAL A 90 9.03 3.98 -4.72
N THR A 91 9.38 4.88 -3.81
CA THR A 91 10.41 5.91 -4.05
C THR A 91 11.77 5.27 -4.34
N SER A 92 12.61 5.90 -5.17
CA SER A 92 14.00 5.45 -5.37
C SER A 92 14.89 5.57 -4.11
N LYS A 93 14.39 6.16 -3.02
CA LYS A 93 15.10 6.28 -1.74
C LYS A 93 15.16 4.99 -0.93
N VAL A 94 14.27 4.03 -1.17
CA VAL A 94 14.25 2.79 -0.37
C VAL A 94 15.32 1.82 -0.83
N ASN A 95 15.85 1.05 0.12
CA ASN A 95 16.80 -0.02 -0.18
C ASN A 95 16.06 -1.22 -0.80
N GLN A 96 16.51 -1.69 -1.97
CA GLN A 96 15.90 -2.83 -2.66
C GLN A 96 15.87 -4.12 -1.82
N LYS A 97 16.78 -4.28 -0.85
CA LYS A 97 16.75 -5.40 0.12
C LYS A 97 15.46 -5.46 0.95
N SER A 98 14.66 -4.40 0.95
CA SER A 98 13.39 -4.35 1.66
C SER A 98 12.19 -4.84 0.84
N PHE A 99 12.40 -5.20 -0.42
CA PHE A 99 11.31 -5.60 -1.32
C PHE A 99 10.81 -7.01 -1.06
N SER A 100 9.51 -7.20 -1.20
CA SER A 100 8.89 -8.53 -1.13
C SER A 100 9.34 -9.38 -2.32
N HIS A 101 9.81 -10.60 -2.05
CA HIS A 101 10.06 -11.59 -3.11
C HIS A 101 8.80 -11.97 -3.89
N PHE A 102 7.62 -11.72 -3.31
CA PHE A 102 6.32 -11.97 -3.93
C PHE A 102 5.80 -10.77 -4.74
N CYS A 103 6.56 -9.68 -4.81
CA CYS A 103 6.28 -8.54 -5.69
C CYS A 103 7.06 -8.73 -7.00
N GLN A 104 6.39 -9.05 -8.10
CA GLN A 104 7.04 -9.46 -9.35
C GLN A 104 7.69 -8.28 -10.09
N THR A 105 7.05 -7.12 -10.10
CA THR A 105 7.59 -5.90 -10.75
C THR A 105 7.59 -4.74 -9.77
N VAL A 106 8.73 -4.10 -9.55
CA VAL A 106 8.88 -2.91 -8.70
C VAL A 106 9.23 -1.72 -9.58
N PHE A 107 8.43 -0.66 -9.50
CA PHE A 107 8.70 0.63 -10.08
C PHE A 107 9.32 1.57 -9.05
N LEU A 108 10.53 2.06 -9.34
CA LEU A 108 11.22 3.07 -8.57
C LEU A 108 10.87 4.45 -9.12
N ILE A 109 10.19 5.26 -8.31
CA ILE A 109 9.79 6.62 -8.66
C ILE A 109 10.76 7.61 -8.02
N LYS A 110 11.31 8.51 -8.83
CA LYS A 110 12.16 9.59 -8.30
C LYS A 110 11.30 10.53 -7.44
N ASP A 111 11.55 10.51 -6.14
CA ASP A 111 10.80 11.28 -5.14
C ASP A 111 11.74 11.68 -3.99
N PHE A 112 11.61 12.92 -3.51
CA PHE A 112 12.39 13.39 -2.36
C PHE A 112 11.81 12.92 -1.03
N LEU A 113 10.53 12.50 -1.02
CA LEU A 113 9.80 11.93 0.10
C LEU A 113 9.68 10.40 -0.03
N TYR A 114 9.10 9.78 0.99
CA TYR A 114 8.71 8.36 0.97
C TYR A 114 7.29 8.13 0.40
N GLY A 115 6.53 9.21 0.16
CA GLY A 115 5.10 9.19 -0.14
C GLY A 115 4.36 10.28 0.63
N GLY A 116 3.04 10.37 0.42
CA GLY A 116 2.12 11.27 1.12
C GLY A 116 1.97 12.63 0.45
N PHE A 117 1.44 13.61 1.19
CA PHE A 117 1.36 14.99 0.73
C PHE A 117 2.70 15.71 0.80
N LEU A 118 2.96 16.60 -0.16
CA LEU A 118 4.03 17.58 -0.07
C LEU A 118 3.74 18.53 1.11
N LYS A 119 4.78 18.83 1.88
CA LYS A 119 4.67 19.59 3.14
C LYS A 119 3.89 20.90 2.95
N GLY A 120 2.84 21.08 3.75
CA GLY A 120 2.02 22.29 3.74
C GLY A 120 1.04 22.38 2.58
N THR A 121 0.83 21.31 1.82
CA THR A 121 -0.09 21.27 0.67
C THR A 121 -0.95 20.02 0.71
N GLU A 122 -1.97 19.96 -0.16
CA GLU A 122 -2.73 18.74 -0.46
C GLU A 122 -2.28 18.08 -1.78
N LYS A 123 -1.12 18.47 -2.32
CA LYS A 123 -0.55 17.84 -3.52
C LYS A 123 0.22 16.59 -3.11
N LEU A 124 -0.04 15.46 -3.75
CA LEU A 124 0.71 14.23 -3.52
C LEU A 124 2.17 14.37 -3.97
N SER A 125 3.06 13.64 -3.29
CA SER A 125 4.41 13.41 -3.77
C SER A 125 4.38 12.54 -5.04
N PRO A 126 5.41 12.59 -5.89
CA PRO A 126 5.46 11.78 -7.12
C PRO A 126 5.13 10.30 -6.92
N THR A 127 5.64 9.65 -5.86
CA THR A 127 5.37 8.22 -5.61
C THR A 127 3.88 7.97 -5.34
N SER A 128 3.28 8.77 -4.45
CA SER A 128 1.87 8.62 -4.09
C SER A 128 0.93 9.05 -5.22
N GLU A 129 1.32 10.03 -6.03
CA GLU A 129 0.61 10.40 -7.26
C GLU A 129 0.54 9.20 -8.20
N VAL A 130 1.68 8.54 -8.48
CA VAL A 130 1.67 7.32 -9.29
C VAL A 130 0.77 6.25 -8.68
N MET A 131 0.88 5.98 -7.39
CA MET A 131 0.05 4.98 -6.70
C MET A 131 -1.45 5.26 -6.92
N VAL A 132 -1.90 6.49 -6.71
CA VAL A 132 -3.32 6.85 -6.80
C VAL A 132 -3.82 6.86 -8.25
N GLU A 133 -3.05 7.40 -9.20
CA GLU A 133 -3.51 7.54 -10.59
C GLU A 133 -3.76 6.20 -11.27
N ILE A 134 -2.91 5.20 -11.01
CA ILE A 134 -3.06 3.88 -11.63
C ILE A 134 -4.15 3.03 -10.99
N THR A 135 -4.61 3.40 -9.80
CA THR A 135 -5.51 2.57 -9.00
C THR A 135 -6.95 2.68 -9.50
N ASP A 136 -7.65 1.56 -9.57
CA ASP A 136 -9.12 1.53 -9.74
C ASP A 136 -9.83 1.38 -8.40
N ILE A 137 -9.31 0.50 -7.54
CA ILE A 137 -9.86 0.17 -6.22
C ILE A 137 -8.79 0.31 -5.15
N VAL A 138 -9.05 1.12 -4.14
CA VAL A 138 -8.18 1.29 -2.96
C VAL A 138 -8.78 0.56 -1.76
N VAL A 139 -7.99 -0.29 -1.12
CA VAL A 139 -8.31 -0.94 0.14
C VAL A 139 -7.29 -0.52 1.18
N ALA A 140 -7.71 0.21 2.21
CA ALA A 140 -6.88 0.57 3.35
C ALA A 140 -7.14 -0.38 4.52
N LEU A 141 -6.13 -1.19 4.86
CA LEU A 141 -6.11 -2.02 6.06
C LEU A 141 -5.35 -1.24 7.13
N GLY A 142 -6.06 -0.37 7.85
CA GLY A 142 -5.41 0.66 8.66
C GLY A 142 -4.51 1.59 7.83
N GLY A 143 -3.39 2.04 8.40
CA GLY A 143 -2.41 2.86 7.70
C GLY A 143 -2.05 4.18 8.38
N GLY A 144 -0.92 4.75 7.96
CA GLY A 144 -0.36 5.99 8.48
C GLY A 144 -0.68 7.21 7.60
N GLU A 145 0.06 8.30 7.79
CA GLU A 145 -0.14 9.56 7.05
C GLU A 145 -0.04 9.42 5.52
N ILE A 146 0.87 8.56 5.04
CA ILE A 146 0.99 8.28 3.59
C ILE A 146 -0.29 7.62 3.07
N SER A 147 -0.75 6.57 3.75
CA SER A 147 -1.99 5.87 3.42
C SER A 147 -3.19 6.81 3.46
N LYS A 148 -3.26 7.72 4.45
CA LYS A 148 -4.32 8.73 4.55
C LYS A 148 -4.32 9.66 3.34
N ALA A 149 -3.16 10.16 2.93
CA ALA A 149 -3.05 11.06 1.79
C ALA A 149 -3.49 10.39 0.48
N GLU A 150 -3.04 9.15 0.25
CA GLU A 150 -3.39 8.36 -0.93
C GLU A 150 -4.89 8.02 -0.95
N PHE A 151 -5.42 7.54 0.18
CA PHE A 151 -6.84 7.20 0.33
C PHE A 151 -7.75 8.41 0.12
N LEU A 152 -7.46 9.54 0.78
CA LEU A 152 -8.23 10.79 0.62
C LEU A 152 -8.21 11.27 -0.83
N THR A 153 -7.05 11.21 -1.50
CA THR A 153 -6.94 11.66 -2.89
C THR A 153 -7.67 10.72 -3.85
N ALA A 154 -7.64 9.41 -3.60
CA ALA A 154 -8.42 8.44 -4.36
C ALA A 154 -9.92 8.69 -4.25
N LYS A 155 -10.43 8.97 -3.03
CA LYS A 155 -11.82 9.38 -2.81
C LYS A 155 -12.19 10.64 -3.58
N ARG A 156 -11.36 11.68 -3.51
CA ARG A 156 -11.56 12.94 -4.27
C ARG A 156 -11.57 12.73 -5.79
N LYS A 157 -10.93 11.67 -6.28
CA LYS A 157 -10.92 11.23 -7.68
C LYS A 157 -12.05 10.25 -8.02
N ASN A 158 -13.01 10.03 -7.11
CA ASN A 158 -14.12 9.09 -7.27
C ASN A 158 -13.67 7.65 -7.56
N LYS A 159 -12.51 7.24 -7.05
CA LYS A 159 -12.07 5.84 -7.08
C LYS A 159 -12.88 5.05 -6.05
N LYS A 160 -13.09 3.76 -6.30
CA LYS A 160 -13.73 2.88 -5.32
C LYS A 160 -12.77 2.70 -4.14
N CYS A 161 -13.24 3.03 -2.94
CA CYS A 161 -12.42 2.98 -1.73
C CYS A 161 -13.08 2.08 -0.69
N ALA A 162 -12.29 1.33 0.05
CA ALA A 162 -12.73 0.57 1.20
C ALA A 162 -11.74 0.72 2.36
N PHE A 163 -12.26 0.91 3.58
CA PHE A 163 -11.44 1.04 4.77
C PHE A 163 -11.81 -0.03 5.81
N PHE A 164 -10.79 -0.71 6.32
CA PHE A 164 -10.92 -1.67 7.42
C PHE A 164 -10.01 -1.22 8.57
N PRO A 165 -10.57 -0.97 9.76
CA PRO A 165 -9.79 -0.44 10.87
C PRO A 165 -8.87 -1.53 11.44
N PHE A 166 -7.58 -1.35 11.24
CA PHE A 166 -6.55 -2.12 11.94
C PHE A 166 -5.62 -1.17 12.69
N ASP A 167 -5.29 -1.56 13.91
CA ASP A 167 -4.38 -0.81 14.76
C ASP A 167 -2.92 -0.99 14.33
N PHE A 168 -2.17 0.09 14.48
CA PHE A 168 -0.71 0.04 14.44
C PHE A 168 -0.20 -0.84 15.58
N ASN A 169 0.91 -1.54 15.42
CA ASN A 169 1.49 -2.34 16.51
C ASN A 169 1.78 -1.50 17.78
N HIS A 170 1.07 -1.78 18.88
CA HIS A 170 1.08 -0.97 20.10
C HIS A 170 2.47 -0.90 20.71
N GLN A 171 3.16 -2.04 20.84
CA GLN A 171 4.50 -2.09 21.43
C GLN A 171 5.51 -1.27 20.62
N LYS A 172 5.47 -1.33 19.29
CA LYS A 172 6.33 -0.51 18.42
C LYS A 172 5.99 0.97 18.52
N ALA A 173 4.71 1.34 18.64
CA ALA A 173 4.31 2.72 18.86
C ALA A 173 4.86 3.26 20.19
N ILE A 174 4.71 2.52 21.28
CA ILE A 174 5.24 2.86 22.61
C ILE A 174 6.77 3.00 22.55
N THR A 175 7.45 2.04 21.94
CA THR A 175 8.91 2.03 21.81
C THR A 175 9.40 3.22 20.98
N ARG A 176 8.70 3.55 19.88
CA ARG A 176 9.00 4.70 19.05
C ARG A 176 8.82 6.03 19.79
N SER A 177 7.75 6.17 20.59
CA SER A 177 7.53 7.38 21.40
C SER A 177 8.60 7.55 22.47
N LYS A 178 8.93 6.47 23.21
CA LYS A 178 10.02 6.48 24.20
C LYS A 178 11.34 6.91 23.58
N ARG A 179 11.73 6.32 22.45
CA ARG A 179 12.96 6.67 21.73
C ARG A 179 13.00 8.14 21.26
N ARG A 180 11.84 8.75 21.02
CA ARG A 180 11.72 10.13 20.54
C ARG A 180 11.44 11.15 21.65
N ASN A 181 11.44 10.73 22.91
CA ASN A 181 11.02 11.57 24.05
C ASN A 181 9.65 12.21 23.82
N MET A 182 8.73 11.45 23.23
CA MET A 182 7.34 11.86 23.00
C MET A 182 6.40 11.16 23.99
N PRO A 183 5.21 11.74 24.28
CA PRO A 183 4.19 11.06 25.06
C PRO A 183 3.87 9.66 24.53
N ILE A 184 3.60 8.74 25.45
CA ILE A 184 3.14 7.39 25.09
C ILE A 184 1.75 7.52 24.44
N PRO A 185 1.52 6.93 23.25
CA PRO A 185 0.22 7.01 22.60
C PRO A 185 -0.82 6.24 23.41
N THR A 186 -2.02 6.82 23.54
CA THR A 186 -3.21 6.17 24.09
C THR A 186 -4.19 5.74 23.00
N ASN A 187 -3.94 6.15 21.75
CA ASN A 187 -4.70 5.77 20.58
C ASN A 187 -3.73 5.19 19.53
N PHE A 188 -4.06 3.99 19.05
CA PHE A 188 -3.28 3.24 18.06
C PHE A 188 -4.02 3.07 16.73
N SER A 189 -5.21 3.66 16.62
CA SER A 189 -6.06 3.55 15.44
C SER A 189 -5.43 4.22 14.23
N SER A 190 -5.87 3.78 13.06
CA SER A 190 -5.41 4.35 11.81
C SER A 190 -5.88 5.78 11.61
N VAL A 191 -4.95 6.66 11.23
CA VAL A 191 -5.27 8.03 10.82
C VAL A 191 -6.12 8.08 9.55
N VAL A 192 -6.17 6.99 8.77
CA VAL A 192 -7.08 6.86 7.62
C VAL A 192 -8.55 6.94 8.06
N SER A 193 -8.88 6.49 9.28
CA SER A 193 -10.24 6.61 9.83
C SER A 193 -10.77 8.04 9.86
N SER A 194 -9.89 9.06 9.95
CA SER A 194 -10.29 10.47 9.93
C SER A 194 -10.80 10.98 8.58
N VAL A 195 -10.64 10.20 7.52
CA VAL A 195 -11.09 10.52 6.16
C VAL A 195 -11.95 9.41 5.55
N ALA A 196 -12.22 8.36 6.34
CA ALA A 196 -13.11 7.27 5.96
C ALA A 196 -14.55 7.56 6.42
N ASP A 197 -15.53 7.07 5.69
CA ASP A 197 -16.96 7.17 6.01
C ASP A 197 -17.71 5.86 5.68
N GLU A 198 -19.01 5.81 5.95
CA GLU A 198 -19.84 4.62 5.76
C GLU A 198 -19.90 4.09 4.32
N ASN A 199 -19.55 4.90 3.32
CA ASN A 199 -19.54 4.50 1.92
C ASN A 199 -18.24 3.81 1.50
N ASP A 200 -17.22 3.79 2.38
CA ASP A 200 -15.93 3.16 2.11
C ASP A 200 -15.97 1.64 2.37
N HIS A 201 -16.77 0.94 1.59
CA HIS A 201 -16.88 -0.51 1.54
C HIS A 201 -16.72 -1.03 0.10
N LEU A 202 -16.36 -2.31 -0.06
CA LEU A 202 -16.23 -2.96 -1.38
C LEU A 202 -17.60 -3.24 -2.00
#